data_AF-A0A948S1G2-F1
#
_entry.id   AF-A0A948S1G2-F1
#
_cell.length_a   1.000
_cell.length_b   1.000
_cell.length_c   1.000
_cell.angle_alpha   90.00
_cell.angle_beta   90.00
_cell.angle_gamma   90.00
#
_symmetry.space_group_name_H-M   'P 1'
#
loop_
_entity.id
_entity.type
_entity.pdbx_description
1 polymer ?
#
loop_
_entity_poly.entity_id
_entity_poly.type
_entity_poly.pdbx_seq_one_letter_code
_entity_poly.pdbx_strand_id
1 'polypeptide(L)'
;MMGADKGGASEMTLVAIAVDPCNMRAWDRVAETADITVVLSDLYHNPVPDHTRVWFTSDEGIVRGAVSGELGSGETYDGVCGATFLSGEPRNDGIVTVTATTAGGTVEGNVSFITIGPPTSVTFIYPVPPVNIMADGEAEIDLMVEVLDINNNFVLGGTSVEFRADIGTVGGGGSGSKRNRSPEPSVRPALATHSASESPGPRVRRKARAERGQAGGSWEGEHWLVRPV
;
A
#
# COMPACT_ATOMS: atom_id res chain seq x y z
N MET A 1 -54.78 20.26 -11.86
CA MET A 1 -53.68 20.20 -10.88
C MET A 1 -52.95 18.89 -11.12
N MET A 2 -51.80 18.96 -11.79
CA MET A 2 -50.94 17.80 -12.01
C MET A 2 -50.46 17.28 -10.65
N GLY A 3 -50.61 15.98 -10.42
CA GLY A 3 -50.17 15.33 -9.20
C GLY A 3 -48.66 15.43 -9.07
N ALA A 4 -48.21 15.97 -7.94
CA ALA A 4 -46.85 15.75 -7.48
C ALA A 4 -46.76 14.27 -7.09
N ASP A 5 -46.20 13.45 -7.98
CA ASP A 5 -45.69 12.15 -7.58
C ASP A 5 -44.53 12.40 -6.62
N LYS A 6 -44.68 11.85 -5.41
CA LYS A 6 -43.68 11.93 -4.36
C LYS A 6 -42.55 11.03 -4.83
N GLY A 7 -41.36 11.61 -5.05
CA GLY A 7 -40.12 10.94 -5.45
C GLY A 7 -39.79 9.71 -4.61
N GLY A 8 -40.43 8.61 -4.95
CA GLY A 8 -40.42 7.36 -4.21
C GLY A 8 -39.58 6.36 -4.97
N ALA A 9 -38.35 6.12 -4.50
CA ALA A 9 -37.53 4.94 -4.77
C ALA A 9 -37.19 4.58 -6.24
N SER A 10 -37.77 5.21 -7.26
CA SER A 10 -37.77 4.67 -8.62
C SER A 10 -36.59 5.09 -9.51
N GLU A 11 -35.75 6.05 -9.10
CA GLU A 11 -34.60 6.50 -9.91
C GLU A 11 -33.34 6.78 -9.07
N MET A 12 -33.07 5.96 -8.06
CA MET A 12 -31.81 6.05 -7.29
C MET A 12 -30.64 5.51 -8.13
N THR A 13 -29.50 6.19 -8.07
CA THR A 13 -28.25 5.81 -8.73
C THR A 13 -27.10 5.87 -7.72
N LEU A 14 -26.26 4.83 -7.70
CA LEU A 14 -25.00 4.89 -6.97
C LEU A 14 -23.99 5.67 -7.79
N VAL A 15 -23.50 6.76 -7.23
CA VAL A 15 -22.54 7.65 -7.90
C VAL A 15 -21.12 7.15 -7.64
N ALA A 16 -20.80 6.88 -6.38
CA ALA A 16 -19.46 6.45 -5.98
C ALA A 16 -19.48 5.68 -4.66
N ILE A 17 -18.52 4.78 -4.53
CA ILE A 17 -18.12 4.18 -3.27
C ILE A 17 -16.59 4.27 -3.17
N ALA A 18 -16.10 4.67 -2.00
CA ALA A 18 -14.68 4.85 -1.75
C ALA A 18 -14.33 4.34 -0.34
N VAL A 19 -13.05 4.05 -0.14
CA VAL A 19 -12.49 3.60 1.13
C VAL A 19 -11.19 4.33 1.41
N ASP A 20 -11.00 4.76 2.66
CA ASP A 20 -9.80 5.40 3.16
C ASP A 20 -9.35 4.77 4.49
N PRO A 21 -8.10 4.30 4.61
CA PRO A 21 -7.09 4.16 3.55
C PRO A 21 -7.40 2.99 2.59
N CYS A 22 -7.03 3.15 1.31
CA CYS A 22 -7.11 2.06 0.31
C CYS A 22 -6.02 0.99 0.48
N ASN A 23 -5.08 1.24 1.39
CA ASN A 23 -3.99 0.36 1.69
C ASN A 23 -3.62 0.43 3.19
N MET A 24 -3.85 -0.64 3.94
CA MET A 24 -3.71 -0.65 5.40
C MET A 24 -2.92 -1.87 5.91
N ARG A 25 -2.16 -1.67 6.99
CA ARG A 25 -1.48 -2.78 7.69
C ARG A 25 -2.46 -3.50 8.61
N ALA A 26 -3.15 -4.51 8.08
CA ALA A 26 -4.26 -5.16 8.78
C ALA A 26 -4.38 -6.68 8.58
N TRP A 27 -3.54 -7.30 7.75
CA TRP A 27 -3.60 -8.75 7.54
C TRP A 27 -3.28 -9.53 8.81
N ASP A 28 -2.23 -9.13 9.53
CA ASP A 28 -1.77 -9.76 10.78
C ASP A 28 -2.31 -9.06 12.04
N ARG A 29 -3.26 -8.12 11.88
CA ARG A 29 -3.84 -7.35 12.99
C ARG A 29 -5.36 -7.48 13.00
N VAL A 30 -5.96 -7.36 14.18
CA VAL A 30 -7.41 -7.49 14.38
C VAL A 30 -7.97 -6.14 14.79
N ALA A 31 -9.15 -5.81 14.27
CA ALA A 31 -9.89 -4.58 14.57
C ALA A 31 -9.16 -3.29 14.15
N GLU A 32 -8.27 -3.37 13.16
CA GLU A 32 -7.81 -2.19 12.44
C GLU A 32 -8.95 -1.69 11.54
N THR A 33 -9.08 -0.37 11.37
CA THR A 33 -10.26 0.24 10.74
C THR A 33 -9.93 0.94 9.43
N ALA A 34 -10.88 0.90 8.49
CA ALA A 34 -10.91 1.77 7.31
C ALA A 34 -12.32 2.35 7.12
N ASP A 35 -12.40 3.62 6.75
CA ASP A 35 -13.66 4.32 6.56
C ASP A 35 -14.14 4.19 5.12
N ILE A 36 -15.43 3.91 4.98
CA ILE A 36 -16.11 3.66 3.71
C ILE A 36 -17.13 4.78 3.52
N THR A 37 -17.11 5.39 2.35
CA THR A 37 -18.04 6.46 1.97
C THR A 37 -18.79 6.07 0.71
N VAL A 38 -20.11 6.17 0.75
CA VAL A 38 -21.00 5.98 -0.41
C VAL A 38 -21.70 7.29 -0.71
N VAL A 39 -21.72 7.67 -1.98
CA VAL A 39 -22.46 8.83 -2.49
C VAL A 39 -23.56 8.34 -3.41
N LEU A 40 -24.79 8.72 -3.10
CA LEU A 40 -26.00 8.35 -3.80
C LEU A 40 -26.70 9.60 -4.33
N SER A 41 -27.14 9.55 -5.58
CA SER A 41 -27.98 10.59 -6.18
C SER A 41 -29.20 9.98 -6.87
N ASP A 42 -30.16 10.81 -7.25
CA ASP A 42 -31.16 10.43 -8.25
C ASP A 42 -30.59 10.55 -9.69
N LEU A 43 -31.42 10.23 -10.69
CA LEU A 43 -31.11 10.39 -12.12
C LEU A 43 -30.75 11.84 -12.51
N TYR A 44 -31.19 12.83 -11.72
CA TYR A 44 -30.98 14.25 -11.97
C TYR A 44 -29.81 14.82 -11.17
N HIS A 45 -28.99 13.97 -10.54
CA HIS A 45 -27.87 14.35 -9.68
C HIS A 45 -28.25 15.16 -8.43
N ASN A 46 -29.49 15.02 -7.95
CA ASN A 46 -29.86 15.50 -6.61
C ASN A 46 -29.50 14.44 -5.57
N PRO A 47 -29.11 14.82 -4.35
CA PRO A 47 -28.88 13.87 -3.27
C PRO A 47 -30.16 13.06 -3.01
N VAL A 48 -29.99 11.76 -2.73
CA VAL A 48 -31.12 10.95 -2.28
C VAL A 48 -31.67 11.47 -0.94
N PRO A 49 -32.97 11.27 -0.64
CA PRO A 49 -33.54 11.68 0.63
C PRO A 49 -32.79 11.10 1.84
N ASP A 50 -32.67 11.91 2.89
CA ASP A 50 -32.13 11.47 4.18
C ASP A 50 -32.87 10.21 4.69
N HIS A 51 -32.15 9.39 5.45
CA HIS A 51 -32.63 8.09 5.94
C HIS A 51 -32.86 7.04 4.86
N THR A 52 -32.37 7.25 3.62
CA THR A 52 -32.25 6.15 2.66
C THR A 52 -31.22 5.15 3.19
N ARG A 53 -31.64 3.89 3.35
CA ARG A 53 -30.83 2.82 3.94
C ARG A 53 -29.89 2.17 2.93
N VAL A 54 -28.64 1.98 3.32
CA VAL A 54 -27.58 1.30 2.56
C VAL A 54 -27.10 0.10 3.36
N TRP A 55 -27.04 -1.06 2.70
CA TRP A 55 -26.56 -2.32 3.27
C TRP A 55 -25.18 -2.63 2.74
N PHE A 56 -24.30 -3.06 3.63
CA PHE A 56 -22.91 -3.35 3.35
C PHE A 56 -22.61 -4.82 3.60
N THR A 57 -21.85 -5.42 2.69
CA THR A 57 -21.25 -6.74 2.87
C THR A 57 -19.77 -6.66 2.55
N SER A 58 -18.98 -7.51 3.19
CA SER A 58 -17.54 -7.64 2.96
C SER A 58 -17.24 -9.12 2.76
N ASP A 59 -16.32 -9.44 1.85
CA ASP A 59 -15.82 -10.80 1.60
C ASP A 59 -14.79 -11.24 2.64
N GLU A 60 -14.07 -10.28 3.23
CA GLU A 60 -13.13 -10.45 4.34
C GLU A 60 -13.49 -9.53 5.52
N GLY A 61 -13.07 -9.88 6.73
CA GLY A 61 -13.31 -9.06 7.92
C GLY A 61 -14.79 -8.75 8.19
N ILE A 62 -15.06 -7.58 8.78
CA ILE A 62 -16.41 -7.14 9.17
C ILE A 62 -16.65 -5.71 8.72
N VAL A 63 -17.85 -5.41 8.21
CA VAL A 63 -18.31 -4.04 7.95
C VAL A 63 -19.43 -3.64 8.91
N ARG A 64 -19.36 -2.42 9.44
CA ARG A 64 -20.38 -1.81 10.31
C ARG A 64 -20.85 -0.51 9.67
N GLY A 65 -22.14 -0.22 9.71
CA GLY A 65 -22.59 1.10 9.25
C GLY A 65 -22.28 2.20 10.26
N ALA A 66 -22.35 3.46 9.78
CA ALA A 66 -22.03 4.64 10.58
C ALA A 66 -22.95 4.86 11.81
N VAL A 67 -24.16 4.30 11.79
CA VAL A 67 -25.09 4.42 12.92
C VAL A 67 -24.76 3.36 13.97
N SER A 68 -24.35 3.82 15.16
CA SER A 68 -23.98 2.95 16.27
C SER A 68 -25.11 1.96 16.60
N GLY A 69 -24.84 0.67 16.43
CA GLY A 69 -25.77 -0.43 16.77
C GLY A 69 -26.41 -1.13 15.57
N GLU A 70 -26.26 -0.62 14.35
CA GLU A 70 -26.77 -1.30 13.16
C GLU A 70 -25.74 -2.26 12.54
N LEU A 71 -26.14 -3.52 12.37
CA LEU A 71 -25.34 -4.59 11.77
C LEU A 71 -25.26 -4.36 10.25
N GLY A 72 -24.10 -3.93 9.75
CA GLY A 72 -23.82 -3.84 8.31
C GLY A 72 -24.76 -2.92 7.52
N SER A 73 -25.41 -1.93 8.12
CA SER A 73 -26.22 -0.94 7.39
C SER A 73 -26.10 0.45 7.97
N GLY A 74 -26.25 1.45 7.10
CA GLY A 74 -26.22 2.87 7.44
C GLY A 74 -27.32 3.64 6.74
N GLU A 75 -27.48 4.89 7.14
CA GLU A 75 -28.46 5.82 6.57
C GLU A 75 -27.75 6.99 5.93
N THR A 76 -28.33 7.46 4.82
CA THR A 76 -27.84 8.66 4.14
C THR A 76 -28.23 9.94 4.86
N TYR A 77 -27.33 10.93 4.78
CA TYR A 77 -27.59 12.32 5.08
C TYR A 77 -26.97 13.16 3.96
N ASP A 78 -27.76 14.03 3.32
CA ASP A 78 -27.33 14.82 2.16
C ASP A 78 -26.74 13.95 1.03
N GLY A 79 -27.38 12.78 0.78
CA GLY A 79 -26.96 11.83 -0.24
C GLY A 79 -25.70 11.01 0.10
N VAL A 80 -25.12 11.15 1.30
CA VAL A 80 -23.89 10.45 1.70
C VAL A 80 -24.18 9.45 2.82
N CYS A 81 -23.67 8.23 2.70
CA CYS A 81 -23.71 7.20 3.74
C CYS A 81 -22.29 6.73 4.10
N GLY A 82 -22.00 6.64 5.39
CA GLY A 82 -20.74 6.10 5.90
C GLY A 82 -20.85 4.66 6.40
N ALA A 83 -19.74 3.94 6.35
CA ALA A 83 -19.54 2.66 7.04
C ALA A 83 -18.07 2.54 7.47
N THR A 84 -17.77 1.60 8.35
CA THR A 84 -16.41 1.31 8.82
C THR A 84 -16.14 -0.17 8.65
N PHE A 85 -15.05 -0.48 7.95
CA PHE A 85 -14.46 -1.81 7.92
C PHE A 85 -13.65 -2.06 9.20
N LEU A 86 -13.66 -3.30 9.67
CA LEU A 86 -12.80 -3.80 10.73
C LEU A 86 -12.11 -5.08 10.25
N SER A 87 -10.78 -5.10 10.36
CA SER A 87 -9.99 -6.27 10.03
C SER A 87 -10.30 -7.45 10.96
N GLY A 88 -10.42 -8.64 10.39
CA GLY A 88 -10.82 -9.84 11.10
C GLY A 88 -10.92 -11.04 10.16
N GLU A 89 -11.50 -12.14 10.67
CA GLU A 89 -11.77 -13.33 9.85
C GLU A 89 -13.07 -13.15 9.04
N PRO A 90 -13.17 -13.77 7.85
CA PRO A 90 -12.13 -14.53 7.15
C PRO A 90 -11.05 -13.62 6.55
N ARG A 91 -9.82 -14.16 6.41
CA ARG A 91 -8.69 -13.56 5.69
C ARG A 91 -8.33 -14.46 4.52
N ASN A 92 -8.60 -14.06 3.27
CA ASN A 92 -8.42 -14.90 2.10
C ASN A 92 -7.13 -14.55 1.34
N ASP A 93 -7.11 -13.43 0.62
CA ASP A 93 -6.00 -12.99 -0.23
C ASP A 93 -5.50 -11.58 0.10
N GLY A 94 -6.12 -10.92 1.08
CA GLY A 94 -5.74 -9.59 1.55
C GLY A 94 -6.24 -8.49 0.62
N ILE A 95 -7.14 -8.81 -0.32
CA ILE A 95 -7.89 -7.85 -1.11
C ILE A 95 -9.34 -7.92 -0.63
N VAL A 96 -9.72 -6.94 0.17
CA VAL A 96 -11.08 -6.84 0.72
C VAL A 96 -11.96 -6.15 -0.29
N THR A 97 -13.09 -6.76 -0.64
CA THR A 97 -14.14 -6.16 -1.45
C THR A 97 -15.37 -5.89 -0.60
N VAL A 98 -15.74 -4.61 -0.50
CA VAL A 98 -16.98 -4.19 0.14
C VAL A 98 -18.02 -3.85 -0.93
N THR A 99 -19.19 -4.45 -0.78
CA THR A 99 -20.36 -4.16 -1.61
C THR A 99 -21.36 -3.34 -0.80
N ALA A 100 -21.82 -2.24 -1.37
CA ALA A 100 -22.93 -1.44 -0.87
C ALA A 100 -24.16 -1.63 -1.75
N THR A 101 -25.31 -1.89 -1.14
CA THR A 101 -26.60 -2.06 -1.84
C THR A 101 -27.68 -1.21 -1.23
N THR A 102 -28.60 -0.71 -2.06
CA THR A 102 -29.80 0.00 -1.62
C THR A 102 -31.00 -0.35 -2.51
N ALA A 103 -32.17 0.23 -2.22
CA ALA A 103 -33.42 -0.01 -2.96
C ALA A 103 -33.78 -1.51 -3.13
N GLY A 104 -33.48 -2.33 -2.12
CA GLY A 104 -33.74 -3.77 -2.17
C GLY A 104 -32.75 -4.55 -3.06
N GLY A 105 -31.59 -3.98 -3.37
CA GLY A 105 -30.53 -4.61 -4.17
C GLY A 105 -30.53 -4.22 -5.64
N THR A 106 -31.38 -3.30 -6.07
CA THR A 106 -31.41 -2.82 -7.47
C THR A 106 -30.29 -1.82 -7.79
N VAL A 107 -29.74 -1.18 -6.76
CA VAL A 107 -28.62 -0.25 -6.85
C VAL A 107 -27.47 -0.83 -6.03
N GLU A 108 -26.34 -1.08 -6.68
CA GLU A 108 -25.17 -1.73 -6.12
C GLU A 108 -23.88 -1.01 -6.54
N GLY A 109 -22.91 -0.96 -5.64
CA GLY A 109 -21.55 -0.51 -5.91
C GLY A 109 -20.56 -1.32 -5.09
N ASN A 110 -19.35 -1.49 -5.62
CA ASN A 110 -18.27 -2.18 -4.93
C ASN A 110 -17.01 -1.32 -4.85
N VAL A 111 -16.23 -1.54 -3.80
CA VAL A 111 -14.89 -0.98 -3.65
C VAL A 111 -13.97 -2.07 -3.12
N SER A 112 -12.75 -2.14 -3.65
CA SER A 112 -11.73 -3.05 -3.16
C SER A 112 -10.53 -2.28 -2.60
N PHE A 113 -9.93 -2.80 -1.54
CA PHE A 113 -8.73 -2.25 -0.91
C PHE A 113 -7.86 -3.37 -0.32
N ILE A 114 -6.62 -3.04 0.01
CA ILE A 114 -5.62 -4.03 0.39
C ILE A 114 -5.42 -4.02 1.90
N THR A 115 -5.52 -5.20 2.53
CA THR A 115 -5.04 -5.46 3.88
C THR A 115 -3.69 -6.17 3.80
N ILE A 116 -2.64 -5.42 4.10
CA ILE A 116 -1.25 -5.85 3.97
C ILE A 116 -0.78 -6.60 5.20
N GLY A 117 0.09 -7.61 5.00
CA GLY A 117 0.86 -8.28 6.04
C GLY A 117 2.31 -7.81 6.22
N PRO A 118 3.09 -8.49 7.08
CA PRO A 118 4.53 -8.26 7.17
C PRO A 118 5.24 -8.56 5.84
N PRO A 119 6.35 -7.85 5.55
CA PRO A 119 7.17 -8.18 4.40
C PRO A 119 7.63 -9.63 4.49
N THR A 120 7.40 -10.38 3.43
CA THR A 120 7.69 -11.82 3.35
C THR A 120 8.78 -12.08 2.32
N SER A 121 8.81 -11.34 1.22
CA SER A 121 9.85 -11.47 0.19
C SER A 121 10.42 -10.11 -0.21
N VAL A 122 11.70 -10.12 -0.61
CA VAL A 122 12.37 -8.97 -1.21
C VAL A 122 13.18 -9.45 -2.40
N THR A 123 12.93 -8.87 -3.57
CA THR A 123 13.58 -9.27 -4.83
C THR A 123 14.15 -8.05 -5.55
N PHE A 124 15.35 -8.18 -6.12
CA PHE A 124 15.91 -7.16 -7.00
C PHE A 124 15.20 -7.14 -8.34
N ILE A 125 14.67 -5.97 -8.70
CA ILE A 125 14.06 -5.72 -10.02
C ILE A 125 14.96 -4.88 -10.92
N TYR A 126 15.95 -4.20 -10.32
CA TYR A 126 16.97 -3.48 -11.06
C TYR A 126 18.26 -3.40 -10.22
N PRO A 127 19.44 -3.50 -10.85
CA PRO A 127 19.65 -3.84 -12.26
C PRO A 127 19.48 -5.35 -12.52
N VAL A 128 19.24 -5.74 -13.78
CA VAL A 128 19.11 -7.15 -14.16
C VAL A 128 20.52 -7.75 -14.36
N PRO A 129 20.94 -8.76 -13.59
CA PRO A 129 22.26 -9.39 -13.73
C PRO A 129 22.48 -10.08 -15.09
N PRO A 130 23.73 -10.17 -15.59
CA PRO A 130 24.95 -9.63 -15.00
C PRO A 130 25.13 -8.13 -15.29
N VAL A 131 25.79 -7.42 -14.38
CA VAL A 131 26.01 -5.96 -14.48
C VAL A 131 27.46 -5.65 -14.16
N ASN A 132 28.07 -4.80 -14.98
CA ASN A 132 29.43 -4.33 -14.78
C ASN A 132 29.43 -2.82 -14.49
N ILE A 133 30.17 -2.42 -13.46
CA ILE A 133 30.38 -1.02 -13.09
C ILE A 133 31.87 -0.75 -12.94
N MET A 134 32.31 0.46 -13.30
CA MET A 134 33.70 0.86 -13.15
C MET A 134 34.04 0.99 -11.66
N ALA A 135 35.12 0.35 -11.21
CA ALA A 135 35.66 0.51 -9.85
C ALA A 135 36.58 1.74 -9.75
N ASP A 136 36.12 2.89 -10.24
CA ASP A 136 36.86 4.15 -10.22
C ASP A 136 36.63 4.98 -8.94
N GLY A 137 35.76 4.48 -8.05
CA GLY A 137 35.33 5.17 -6.84
C GLY A 137 34.29 6.25 -7.11
N GLU A 138 33.87 6.48 -8.36
CA GLU A 138 32.93 7.51 -8.81
C GLU A 138 31.62 6.92 -9.36
N ALA A 139 31.69 5.83 -10.11
CA ALA A 139 30.54 5.19 -10.70
C ALA A 139 29.55 4.69 -9.64
N GLU A 140 28.28 4.98 -9.86
CA GLU A 140 27.15 4.53 -9.04
C GLU A 140 26.14 3.80 -9.90
N ILE A 141 25.46 2.81 -9.32
CA ILE A 141 24.29 2.17 -9.91
C ILE A 141 23.10 2.24 -8.98
N ASP A 142 21.92 2.47 -9.54
CA ASP A 142 20.68 2.35 -8.78
C ASP A 142 20.35 0.88 -8.53
N LEU A 143 19.96 0.57 -7.29
CA LEU A 143 19.36 -0.69 -6.90
C LEU A 143 17.88 -0.44 -6.66
N MET A 144 17.03 -1.27 -7.24
CA MET A 144 15.60 -1.27 -6.94
C MET A 144 15.17 -2.66 -6.51
N VAL A 145 14.43 -2.69 -5.41
CA VAL A 145 13.80 -3.91 -4.92
C VAL A 145 12.30 -3.77 -4.88
N GLU A 146 11.65 -4.90 -5.04
CA GLU A 146 10.24 -5.12 -4.76
C GLU A 146 10.10 -5.85 -3.43
N VAL A 147 9.22 -5.35 -2.57
CA VAL A 147 8.94 -5.95 -1.26
C VAL A 147 7.47 -6.33 -1.21
N LEU A 148 7.21 -7.62 -1.03
CA LEU A 148 5.86 -8.18 -1.03
C LEU A 148 5.59 -8.90 0.30
N ASP A 149 4.31 -8.93 0.69
CA ASP A 149 3.83 -9.77 1.78
C ASP A 149 3.57 -11.22 1.33
N ILE A 150 2.97 -12.03 2.21
CA ILE A 150 2.69 -13.45 1.97
C ILE A 150 1.65 -13.68 0.86
N ASN A 151 0.81 -12.69 0.57
CA ASN A 151 -0.21 -12.75 -0.47
C ASN A 151 0.26 -12.12 -1.79
N ASN A 152 1.55 -11.79 -1.90
CA ASN A 152 2.13 -11.04 -3.01
C ASN A 152 1.57 -9.62 -3.17
N ASN A 153 1.03 -9.04 -2.09
CA ASN A 153 0.66 -7.64 -2.07
C ASN A 153 1.87 -6.78 -1.73
N PHE A 154 1.96 -5.61 -2.37
CA PHE A 154 2.98 -4.62 -2.04
C PHE A 154 2.83 -4.16 -0.60
N VAL A 155 3.92 -4.17 0.17
CA VAL A 155 3.90 -3.72 1.56
C VAL A 155 3.66 -2.21 1.69
N LEU A 156 3.32 -1.76 2.90
CA LEU A 156 3.04 -0.35 3.18
C LEU A 156 4.27 0.52 2.86
N GLY A 157 4.04 1.69 2.26
CA GLY A 157 5.07 2.70 2.05
C GLY A 157 5.81 3.02 3.36
N GLY A 158 7.13 3.19 3.28
CA GLY A 158 7.97 3.40 4.46
C GLY A 158 8.44 2.12 5.17
N THR A 159 8.06 0.92 4.70
CA THR A 159 8.65 -0.34 5.21
C THR A 159 10.18 -0.31 5.06
N SER A 160 10.91 -0.62 6.14
CA SER A 160 12.37 -0.55 6.15
C SER A 160 12.99 -1.73 5.40
N VAL A 161 13.97 -1.42 4.57
CA VAL A 161 14.76 -2.42 3.83
C VAL A 161 16.24 -2.20 4.10
N GLU A 162 16.94 -3.28 4.44
CA GLU A 162 18.39 -3.28 4.61
C GLU A 162 19.08 -3.87 3.37
N PHE A 163 20.01 -3.10 2.81
CA PHE A 163 20.86 -3.55 1.71
C PHE A 163 22.26 -3.84 2.25
N ARG A 164 22.85 -4.95 1.80
CA ARG A 164 24.24 -5.31 2.10
C ARG A 164 25.01 -5.62 0.82
N ALA A 165 26.25 -5.14 0.80
CA ALA A 165 27.25 -5.46 -0.22
C ALA A 165 28.26 -6.43 0.37
N ASP A 166 28.62 -7.46 -0.37
CA ASP A 166 29.84 -8.20 -0.06
C ASP A 166 31.08 -7.39 -0.48
N ILE A 167 30.93 -6.57 -1.52
CA ILE A 167 31.99 -5.76 -2.12
C ILE A 167 31.46 -4.37 -2.52
N GLY A 168 32.23 -3.33 -2.21
CA GLY A 168 31.84 -1.94 -2.42
C GLY A 168 30.96 -1.41 -1.29
N THR A 169 30.22 -0.33 -1.55
CA THR A 169 29.36 0.32 -0.56
C THR A 169 27.95 0.50 -1.09
N VAL A 170 26.95 0.30 -0.23
CA VAL A 170 25.57 0.76 -0.49
C VAL A 170 25.36 2.04 0.28
N GLY A 171 25.08 3.13 -0.44
CA GLY A 171 24.75 4.41 0.15
C GLY A 171 23.26 4.54 0.44
N GLY A 172 22.92 5.21 1.54
CA GLY A 172 21.56 5.68 1.77
C GLY A 172 21.21 6.78 0.76
N GLY A 173 20.20 6.53 -0.08
CA GLY A 173 19.65 7.56 -0.97
C GLY A 173 18.99 8.68 -0.16
N GLY A 174 19.69 9.80 0.00
CA GLY A 174 19.19 11.03 0.61
C GLY A 174 20.20 12.16 0.44
N SER A 175 19.80 13.24 -0.23
CA SER A 175 20.60 14.46 -0.39
C SER A 175 20.82 15.12 0.98
N GLY A 176 22.05 15.12 1.49
CA GLY A 176 22.38 15.72 2.78
C GLY A 176 23.89 15.77 3.05
N SER A 177 24.46 16.97 2.93
CA SER A 177 25.79 17.46 3.36
C SER A 177 26.79 16.43 3.92
N LYS A 178 27.85 16.14 3.15
CA LYS A 178 29.08 15.51 3.62
C LYS A 178 29.67 16.30 4.81
N ARG A 179 29.63 15.74 6.02
CA ARG A 179 30.58 16.17 7.07
C ARG A 179 31.81 15.28 6.96
N ASN A 180 32.89 15.92 6.53
CA ASN A 180 34.26 15.40 6.46
C ASN A 180 34.61 14.55 7.69
N ARG A 181 35.04 13.31 7.44
CA ARG A 181 36.11 12.72 8.24
C ARG A 181 37.02 11.91 7.31
N SER A 182 38.24 12.41 7.15
CA SER A 182 39.36 11.77 6.44
C SER A 182 39.90 10.56 7.25
N PRO A 183 40.73 9.68 6.65
CA PRO A 183 40.67 8.24 6.87
C PRO A 183 41.68 7.69 7.88
N GLU A 184 41.35 6.54 8.49
CA GLU A 184 42.35 5.59 8.99
C GLU A 184 42.29 4.30 8.16
N PRO A 185 43.44 3.72 7.75
CA PRO A 185 43.47 2.50 6.97
C PRO A 185 43.41 1.31 7.92
N SER A 186 42.30 0.58 7.95
CA SER A 186 42.27 -0.72 8.62
C SER A 186 41.61 -1.75 7.72
N VAL A 187 42.43 -2.73 7.32
CA VAL A 187 42.05 -3.96 6.61
C VAL A 187 41.06 -4.74 7.46
N ARG A 188 39.77 -4.48 7.26
CA ARG A 188 38.65 -5.30 7.72
C ARG A 188 37.56 -5.20 6.64
N PRO A 189 36.84 -6.28 6.29
CA PRO A 189 35.65 -6.14 5.46
C PRO A 189 34.69 -5.21 6.22
N ALA A 190 34.45 -4.03 5.66
CA ALA A 190 33.57 -3.05 6.25
C ALA A 190 32.14 -3.57 6.15
N LEU A 191 31.61 -4.09 7.25
CA LEU A 191 30.20 -4.39 7.41
C LEU A 191 29.43 -3.07 7.45
N ALA A 192 29.00 -2.60 6.28
CA ALA A 192 28.21 -1.38 6.15
C ALA A 192 26.71 -1.71 6.21
N THR A 193 26.14 -1.82 7.42
CA THR A 193 24.68 -1.95 7.61
C THR A 193 24.01 -0.59 7.37
N HIS A 194 23.14 -0.50 6.36
CA HIS A 194 22.35 0.71 6.10
C HIS A 194 20.86 0.37 6.08
N SER A 195 20.15 0.76 7.15
CA SER A 195 18.68 0.78 7.22
C SER A 195 18.17 2.11 6.66
N ALA A 196 17.10 2.12 5.85
CA ALA A 196 16.22 3.29 5.91
C ALA A 196 14.75 2.93 5.71
N SER A 197 13.96 3.74 6.39
CA SER A 197 12.63 4.19 6.01
C SER A 197 12.81 5.38 5.05
N GLU A 198 12.27 5.27 3.83
CA GLU A 198 11.62 6.34 3.05
C GLU A 198 11.60 6.03 1.55
N SER A 199 10.42 5.65 1.07
CA SER A 199 9.90 5.86 -0.28
C SER A 199 8.36 5.76 -0.14
N PRO A 200 7.55 6.71 -0.63
CA PRO A 200 6.09 6.70 -0.46
C PRO A 200 5.40 5.59 -1.28
N GLY A 201 6.16 4.74 -1.97
CA GLY A 201 5.68 3.55 -2.67
C GLY A 201 6.49 2.31 -2.30
N PRO A 202 6.03 1.11 -2.72
CA PRO A 202 6.59 -0.17 -2.28
C PRO A 202 7.93 -0.54 -2.94
N ARG A 203 8.45 0.35 -3.80
CA ARG A 203 9.75 0.21 -4.44
C ARG A 203 10.76 1.07 -3.70
N VAL A 204 11.80 0.44 -3.19
CA VAL A 204 12.91 1.11 -2.51
C VAL A 204 14.06 1.26 -3.51
N ARG A 205 14.50 2.50 -3.74
CA ARG A 205 15.64 2.83 -4.59
C ARG A 205 16.86 3.17 -3.75
N ARG A 206 18.01 2.58 -4.06
CA ARG A 206 19.32 2.89 -3.46
C ARG A 206 20.36 3.12 -4.52
N LYS A 207 21.50 3.67 -4.11
CA LYS A 207 22.70 3.74 -4.94
C LYS A 207 23.80 2.89 -4.36
N ALA A 208 24.41 2.05 -5.18
CA ALA A 208 25.62 1.31 -4.84
C ALA A 208 26.82 1.92 -5.57
N ARG A 209 27.98 1.92 -4.91
CA ARG A 209 29.25 2.46 -5.42
C ARG A 209 30.35 1.40 -5.26
N ALA A 210 31.10 1.16 -6.33
CA ALA A 210 32.30 0.32 -6.29
C ALA A 210 33.51 1.17 -5.84
N GLU A 211 34.32 0.65 -4.90
CA GLU A 211 35.49 1.36 -4.38
C GLU A 211 36.73 1.15 -5.26
N ARG A 212 37.60 2.17 -5.28
CA ARG A 212 38.81 2.22 -6.13
C ARG A 212 39.88 1.24 -5.62
N GLY A 213 40.32 0.30 -6.46
CA GLY A 213 41.47 -0.57 -6.17
C GLY A 213 41.24 -2.09 -6.23
N GLN A 214 40.04 -2.56 -6.56
CA GLN A 214 39.83 -3.98 -6.89
C GLN A 214 39.97 -4.20 -8.39
N ALA A 215 41.11 -4.77 -8.79
CA ALA A 215 41.40 -5.08 -10.18
C ALA A 215 40.58 -6.28 -10.67
N GLY A 216 39.85 -6.11 -11.78
CA GLY A 216 39.56 -7.17 -12.75
C GLY A 216 38.78 -8.40 -12.26
N GLY A 217 37.60 -8.22 -11.67
CA GLY A 217 36.66 -9.32 -11.43
C GLY A 217 35.48 -9.28 -12.40
N SER A 218 35.18 -10.40 -13.09
CA SER A 218 33.86 -10.61 -13.67
C SER A 218 32.88 -10.88 -12.53
N TRP A 219 31.78 -10.14 -12.50
CA TRP A 219 30.76 -10.24 -11.46
C TRP A 219 29.78 -11.37 -11.80
N GLU A 220 30.19 -12.61 -11.56
CA GLU A 220 29.33 -13.81 -11.70
C GLU A 220 28.86 -14.27 -10.31
N GLY A 221 27.65 -13.89 -9.90
CA GLY A 221 27.01 -14.40 -8.68
C GLY A 221 26.28 -13.35 -7.83
N GLU A 222 25.31 -13.81 -7.01
CA GLU A 222 24.49 -13.01 -6.10
C GLU A 222 25.32 -12.35 -4.98
N HIS A 223 25.90 -11.17 -5.23
CA HIS A 223 26.74 -10.44 -4.27
C HIS A 223 26.02 -9.36 -3.46
N TRP A 224 24.69 -9.34 -3.54
CA TRP A 224 23.84 -8.39 -2.81
C TRP A 224 22.78 -9.15 -2.03
N LEU A 225 22.80 -8.97 -0.71
CA LEU A 225 21.79 -9.51 0.17
C LEU A 225 20.85 -8.39 0.57
N VAL A 226 19.56 -8.59 0.37
CA VAL A 226 18.51 -7.69 0.87
C VAL A 226 17.61 -8.49 1.78
N ARG A 227 17.31 -7.92 2.94
CA ARG A 227 16.37 -8.51 3.89
C ARG A 227 15.40 -7.45 4.39
N PRO A 228 14.15 -7.83 4.67
CA PRO A 228 13.27 -6.98 5.45
C PRO A 228 13.84 -6.83 6.87
N VAL A 229 13.65 -5.65 7.46
CA VAL A 229 14.00 -5.36 8.87
C VAL A 229 12.80 -5.60 9.76
#